data_AF-A0A2G9XZI3-F1
#
_entry.id   AF-A0A2G9XZI3-F1
#
_cell.length_a   1.000
_cell.length_b   1.000
_cell.length_c   1.000
_cell.angle_alpha   90.00
_cell.angle_beta   90.00
_cell.angle_gamma   90.00
#
_symmetry.space_group_name_H-M   'P 1'
#
loop_
_entity.id
_entity.type
_entity.pdbx_description
1 polymer ?
#
loop_
_entity_poly.entity_id
_entity_poly.type
_entity_poly.pdbx_seq_one_letter_code
_entity_poly.pdbx_strand_id
1 'polypeptide(L)'
;PEGEVKSLEALANQELQKLDVLDRAGVPSLKDIVSKTPTDVKTKVNIIDYMRTPDRILEKIGFGNESKMLRQGYEKYIKELPKNIDKVTAWSKEVPEAGKTIFQYLDGENVALTDTERKVAGEIKGWLAEWAKRLNLPEDKTITNYITHIFDKELVAKEFDEDLAKIITDKIPGSVYDPFLETRLGARGYKQNVWEALDAYVKRATRKVNMDEALKAIQSKAGSSLERAKIEASQFKYLQRYTSHINLRPTELDNILDNTIKSFVGYKYGQRPITYLTSLLRRMTYRGMLGLNPGSALRNISQGINTYAVLGEKYTTIGYVKLFSKGAMQELADEGIMSPGFIQDRLLSSSKKAMEKIDKGLFAFFDGAEKVNRGSAYFGAKSKALAEGKTLQEAIDYAKYIVRKTQFSFGSIDTPVGLQSDIIKTLFQFQNYTLKQIEFLVEMSKDKNFVGLLRYGVAGLIFTATIGKAFGMDISNLIPSFRFGTPPSLKLPTEITKAVLNVPDKYGQPVDLKQKISNVLDSAVGLIPTGTQIKKSLQGLKAFNQGKDVTATGKTRFTIPKTPSNLLRSSLFGKSSLPQAKEYYSNFGKKKSNTNPFLK
;
A
#
# COMPACT_ATOMS: atom_id res chain seq x y z
N PRO A 1 -5.74 15.86 -42.33
CA PRO A 1 -5.50 14.43 -42.03
C PRO A 1 -5.00 13.63 -43.25
N GLU A 2 -5.72 13.62 -44.37
CA GLU A 2 -5.32 12.82 -45.56
C GLU A 2 -4.04 13.32 -46.26
N GLY A 3 -3.78 14.63 -46.24
CA GLY A 3 -2.58 15.22 -46.85
C GLY A 3 -1.27 14.90 -46.11
N GLU A 4 -1.28 14.91 -44.77
CA GLU A 4 -0.12 14.54 -43.94
C GLU A 4 0.17 13.04 -43.97
N VAL A 5 -0.86 12.20 -44.11
CA VAL A 5 -0.68 10.73 -44.23
C VAL A 5 0.02 10.38 -45.54
N LYS A 6 -0.32 11.05 -46.65
CA LYS A 6 0.34 10.85 -47.94
C LYS A 6 1.81 11.31 -47.95
N SER A 7 2.14 12.38 -47.22
CA SER A 7 3.53 12.86 -47.12
C SER A 7 4.40 11.95 -46.24
N LEU A 8 3.83 11.39 -45.17
CA LEU A 8 4.52 10.42 -44.30
C LEU A 8 4.69 9.05 -44.97
N GLU A 9 3.73 8.59 -45.78
CA GLU A 9 3.88 7.38 -46.60
C GLU A 9 5.00 7.54 -47.65
N ALA A 10 5.10 8.72 -48.27
CA ALA A 10 6.18 9.00 -49.21
C ALA A 10 7.56 8.98 -48.54
N LEU A 11 7.68 9.59 -47.36
CA LEU A 11 8.90 9.58 -46.54
C LEU A 11 9.27 8.16 -46.07
N ALA A 12 8.29 7.38 -45.59
CA ALA A 12 8.50 6.00 -45.16
C ALA A 12 8.95 5.10 -46.32
N ASN A 13 8.36 5.26 -47.51
CA ASN A 13 8.76 4.52 -48.71
C ASN A 13 10.16 4.92 -49.19
N GLN A 14 10.54 6.19 -49.05
CA GLN A 14 11.86 6.68 -49.40
C GLN A 14 12.95 6.14 -48.46
N GLU A 15 12.66 5.96 -47.18
CA GLU A 15 13.57 5.31 -46.22
C GLU A 15 13.63 3.79 -46.37
N LEU A 16 12.50 3.13 -46.67
CA LEU A 16 12.44 1.69 -46.98
C LEU A 16 13.28 1.32 -48.21
N GLN A 17 13.40 2.23 -49.18
CA GLN A 17 14.25 2.05 -50.36
C GLN A 17 15.75 2.13 -50.05
N LYS A 18 16.15 2.69 -48.89
CA LYS A 18 17.55 2.77 -48.44
C LYS A 18 18.00 1.55 -47.64
N LEU A 19 17.08 0.68 -47.22
CA LEU A 19 17.36 -0.56 -46.50
C LEU A 19 17.69 -1.70 -47.47
N ASP A 20 18.59 -2.58 -47.05
CA ASP A 20 19.05 -3.73 -47.82
C ASP A 20 17.92 -4.76 -48.02
N VAL A 21 17.97 -5.56 -49.09
CA VAL A 21 16.85 -6.42 -49.52
C VAL A 21 16.47 -7.46 -48.46
N LEU A 22 17.43 -7.89 -47.62
CA LEU A 22 17.22 -8.81 -46.50
C LEU A 22 16.49 -8.16 -45.31
N ASP A 23 16.65 -6.86 -45.09
CA ASP A 23 15.97 -6.12 -44.00
C ASP A 23 14.52 -5.74 -44.35
N ARG A 24 14.17 -5.72 -45.64
CA ARG A 24 12.81 -5.44 -46.13
C ARG A 24 11.81 -6.55 -45.85
N ALA A 25 12.27 -7.79 -45.67
CA ALA A 25 11.42 -8.97 -45.54
C ALA A 25 10.69 -9.09 -44.18
N GLY A 26 10.95 -8.19 -43.22
CA GLY A 26 10.40 -8.27 -41.86
C GLY A 26 9.60 -7.05 -41.37
N VAL A 27 9.48 -5.98 -42.16
CA VAL A 27 8.84 -4.73 -41.71
C VAL A 27 7.41 -4.64 -42.24
N PRO A 28 6.37 -4.73 -41.38
CA PRO A 28 4.99 -4.57 -41.80
C PRO A 28 4.78 -3.16 -42.37
N SER A 29 3.96 -3.01 -43.42
CA SER A 29 3.69 -1.68 -44.00
C SER A 29 3.04 -0.76 -42.94
N LEU A 30 3.25 0.55 -43.04
CA LEU A 30 2.60 1.53 -42.15
C LEU A 30 1.08 1.33 -42.13
N LYS A 31 0.51 0.95 -43.28
CA LYS A 31 -0.89 0.62 -43.45
C LYS A 31 -1.28 -0.70 -42.76
N ASP A 32 -0.42 -1.71 -42.70
CA ASP A 32 -0.64 -2.96 -41.95
C ASP A 32 -0.49 -2.76 -40.43
N ILE A 33 0.40 -1.86 -40.00
CA ILE A 33 0.54 -1.44 -38.60
C ILE A 33 -0.71 -0.68 -38.14
N VAL A 34 -1.26 0.18 -39.01
CA VAL A 34 -2.46 0.98 -38.75
C VAL A 34 -3.76 0.18 -38.92
N SER A 35 -3.79 -0.86 -39.76
CA SER A 35 -4.99 -1.62 -40.11
C SER A 35 -5.25 -2.89 -39.30
N LYS A 36 -4.35 -3.29 -38.38
CA LYS A 36 -4.70 -4.23 -37.30
C LYS A 36 -5.74 -3.55 -36.41
N THR A 37 -7.02 -3.82 -36.69
CA THR A 37 -8.25 -3.28 -36.08
C THR A 37 -8.00 -2.19 -35.03
N PRO A 38 -8.26 -0.90 -35.31
CA PRO A 38 -7.94 0.17 -34.37
C PRO A 38 -8.59 -0.15 -33.03
N THR A 39 -7.75 -0.39 -32.01
CA THR A 39 -8.19 -0.71 -30.66
C THR A 39 -9.25 0.30 -30.24
N ASP A 40 -10.45 -0.17 -29.88
CA ASP A 40 -11.56 0.70 -29.48
C ASP A 40 -11.04 1.69 -28.42
N VAL A 41 -11.29 2.98 -28.62
CA VAL A 41 -10.91 4.05 -27.71
C VAL A 41 -11.39 3.75 -26.28
N LYS A 42 -12.53 3.05 -26.12
CA LYS A 42 -13.04 2.60 -24.82
C LYS A 42 -12.15 1.56 -24.14
N THR A 43 -11.33 0.82 -24.88
CA THR A 43 -10.39 -0.19 -24.37
C THR A 43 -8.96 0.34 -24.25
N LYS A 44 -8.65 1.54 -24.76
CA LYS A 44 -7.34 2.19 -24.57
C LYS A 44 -7.16 2.65 -23.12
N VAL A 45 -5.91 2.66 -22.67
CA VAL A 45 -5.55 3.17 -21.33
C VAL A 45 -5.41 4.69 -21.40
N ASN A 46 -6.16 5.39 -20.56
CA ASN A 46 -6.07 6.85 -20.43
C ASN A 46 -5.45 7.25 -19.08
N ILE A 47 -5.20 8.56 -18.90
CA ILE A 47 -4.56 9.09 -17.70
C ILE A 47 -5.30 8.76 -16.40
N ILE A 48 -6.64 8.67 -16.45
CA ILE A 48 -7.46 8.35 -15.28
C ILE A 48 -7.26 6.89 -14.87
N ASP A 49 -7.03 5.98 -15.84
CA ASP A 49 -6.82 4.55 -15.55
C ASP A 49 -5.56 4.27 -14.72
N TYR A 50 -4.57 5.16 -14.74
CA TYR A 50 -3.40 5.06 -13.85
C TYR A 50 -3.75 5.24 -12.37
N MET A 51 -4.88 5.88 -12.06
CA MET A 51 -5.36 6.12 -10.70
C MET A 51 -6.44 5.14 -10.26
N ARG A 52 -6.88 4.26 -11.15
CA ARG A 52 -7.92 3.25 -10.92
C ARG A 52 -7.35 1.93 -10.43
N THR A 53 -8.21 1.10 -9.82
CA THR A 53 -7.78 -0.23 -9.36
C THR A 53 -7.34 -1.10 -10.54
N PRO A 54 -6.17 -1.78 -10.46
CA PRO A 54 -5.63 -2.54 -11.59
C PRO A 54 -6.54 -3.64 -12.13
N ASP A 55 -7.33 -4.33 -11.32
CA ASP A 55 -8.25 -5.38 -11.78
C ASP A 55 -9.27 -4.84 -12.79
N ARG A 56 -9.81 -3.64 -12.55
CA ARG A 56 -10.73 -2.94 -13.47
C ARG A 56 -10.07 -2.58 -14.79
N ILE A 57 -8.78 -2.21 -14.74
CA ILE A 57 -8.06 -1.85 -15.96
C ILE A 57 -7.70 -3.10 -16.75
N LEU A 58 -7.23 -4.16 -16.07
CA LEU A 58 -7.00 -5.45 -16.69
C LEU A 58 -8.28 -5.98 -17.36
N GLU A 59 -9.42 -5.91 -16.68
CA GLU A 59 -10.71 -6.27 -17.26
C GLU A 59 -11.06 -5.41 -18.49
N LYS A 60 -10.92 -4.08 -18.38
CA LYS A 60 -11.14 -3.12 -19.48
C LYS A 60 -10.29 -3.42 -20.72
N ILE A 61 -9.03 -3.83 -20.54
CA ILE A 61 -8.09 -4.08 -21.65
C ILE A 61 -8.04 -5.56 -22.08
N GLY A 62 -8.97 -6.39 -21.60
CA GLY A 62 -9.13 -7.78 -22.03
C GLY A 62 -8.28 -8.81 -21.27
N PHE A 63 -7.66 -8.44 -20.14
CA PHE A 63 -6.82 -9.27 -19.27
C PHE A 63 -7.55 -9.76 -17.99
N GLY A 64 -8.88 -9.87 -18.04
CA GLY A 64 -9.69 -10.25 -16.87
C GLY A 64 -9.35 -11.65 -16.30
N ASN A 65 -9.06 -12.63 -17.15
CA ASN A 65 -8.67 -13.97 -16.71
C ASN A 65 -7.29 -13.97 -16.07
N GLU A 66 -6.33 -13.28 -16.67
CA GLU A 66 -4.97 -13.12 -16.13
C GLU A 66 -4.99 -12.35 -14.80
N SER A 67 -5.90 -11.37 -14.66
CA SER A 67 -6.16 -10.68 -13.38
C SER A 67 -6.65 -11.65 -12.30
N LYS A 68 -7.53 -12.59 -12.64
CA LYS A 68 -8.00 -13.63 -11.70
C LYS A 68 -6.87 -14.58 -11.31
N MET A 69 -6.08 -15.05 -12.28
CA MET A 69 -4.90 -15.89 -12.02
C MET A 69 -3.91 -15.18 -11.09
N LEU A 70 -3.61 -13.91 -11.38
CA LEU A 70 -2.74 -13.08 -10.55
C LEU A 70 -3.30 -12.90 -9.14
N ARG A 71 -4.61 -12.71 -8.99
CA ARG A 71 -5.24 -12.64 -7.66
C ARG A 71 -5.08 -13.94 -6.89
N GLN A 72 -5.40 -15.07 -7.51
CA GLN A 72 -5.33 -16.39 -6.89
C GLN A 72 -3.90 -16.72 -6.44
N GLY A 73 -2.91 -16.46 -7.30
CA GLY A 73 -1.51 -16.60 -6.92
C GLY A 73 -1.14 -15.70 -5.74
N TYR A 74 -1.64 -14.47 -5.69
CA TYR A 74 -1.30 -13.52 -4.63
C TYR A 74 -1.95 -13.90 -3.29
N GLU A 75 -3.17 -14.45 -3.34
CA GLU A 75 -3.85 -15.00 -2.17
C GLU A 75 -3.11 -16.24 -1.62
N LYS A 76 -2.66 -17.15 -2.49
CA LYS A 76 -1.81 -18.28 -2.09
C LYS A 76 -0.50 -17.79 -1.45
N TYR A 77 0.14 -16.81 -2.09
CA TYR A 77 1.35 -16.17 -1.57
C TYR A 77 1.17 -15.60 -0.16
N ILE A 78 0.12 -14.81 0.07
CA ILE A 78 -0.18 -14.21 1.38
C ILE A 78 -0.47 -15.28 2.44
N LYS A 79 -1.12 -16.39 2.06
CA LYS A 79 -1.43 -17.50 2.97
C LYS A 79 -0.20 -18.34 3.32
N GLU A 80 0.75 -18.46 2.39
CA GLU A 80 1.92 -19.31 2.53
C GLU A 80 3.09 -18.61 3.24
N LEU A 81 3.36 -17.34 2.89
CA LEU A 81 4.53 -16.61 3.38
C LEU A 81 4.64 -16.60 4.92
N PRO A 82 3.59 -16.32 5.71
CA PRO A 82 3.68 -16.32 7.17
C PRO A 82 4.12 -17.66 7.74
N LYS A 83 3.64 -18.78 7.17
CA LYS A 83 3.99 -20.13 7.63
C LYS A 83 5.49 -20.39 7.49
N ASN A 84 6.07 -19.94 6.37
CA ASN A 84 7.51 -20.12 6.16
C ASN A 84 8.34 -19.16 7.03
N ILE A 85 7.89 -17.93 7.26
CA ILE A 85 8.54 -17.00 8.21
C ILE A 85 8.48 -17.55 9.64
N ASP A 86 7.38 -18.18 10.03
CA ASP A 86 7.25 -18.79 11.36
C ASP A 86 8.16 -20.00 11.54
N LYS A 87 8.43 -20.79 10.49
CA LYS A 87 9.48 -21.83 10.51
C LYS A 87 10.86 -21.22 10.78
N VAL A 88 11.25 -20.18 10.03
CA VAL A 88 12.53 -19.49 10.24
C VAL A 88 12.63 -18.93 11.66
N THR A 89 11.52 -18.42 12.20
CA THR A 89 11.50 -17.92 13.58
C THR A 89 11.58 -19.03 14.62
N ALA A 90 11.04 -20.22 14.35
CA ALA A 90 11.16 -21.34 15.27
C ALA A 90 12.64 -21.72 15.44
N TRP A 91 13.38 -21.83 14.34
CA TRP A 91 14.82 -22.05 14.34
C TRP A 91 15.58 -20.94 15.06
N SER A 92 15.26 -19.67 14.78
CA SER A 92 15.94 -18.53 15.42
C SER A 92 15.71 -18.45 16.93
N LYS A 93 14.66 -19.09 17.46
CA LYS A 93 14.40 -19.19 18.91
C LYS A 93 15.11 -20.36 19.55
N GLU A 94 15.29 -21.46 18.82
CA GLU A 94 16.00 -22.64 19.30
C GLU A 94 17.50 -22.36 19.45
N VAL A 95 18.08 -21.58 18.51
CA VAL A 95 19.51 -21.25 18.47
C VAL A 95 19.76 -19.75 18.17
N PRO A 96 19.40 -18.84 19.08
CA PRO A 96 19.41 -17.39 18.81
C PRO A 96 20.80 -16.83 18.47
N GLU A 97 21.83 -17.25 19.18
CA GLU A 97 23.20 -16.75 19.04
C GLU A 97 23.99 -17.46 17.93
N ALA A 98 23.48 -18.58 17.41
CA ALA A 98 24.18 -19.41 16.42
C ALA A 98 24.05 -18.89 14.98
N GLY A 99 23.40 -17.74 14.76
CA GLY A 99 23.03 -17.27 13.43
C GLY A 99 24.23 -17.07 12.49
N LYS A 100 25.40 -16.74 13.02
CA LYS A 100 26.66 -16.64 12.26
C LYS A 100 27.26 -18.02 11.99
N THR A 101 27.42 -18.85 13.02
CA THR A 101 28.03 -20.18 12.90
C THR A 101 27.23 -21.08 11.95
N ILE A 102 25.90 -21.07 12.06
CA ILE A 102 25.02 -21.82 11.16
C ILE A 102 25.11 -21.28 9.73
N PHE A 103 25.21 -19.95 9.54
CA PHE A 103 25.43 -19.38 8.22
C PHE A 103 26.72 -19.93 7.60
N GLN A 104 27.83 -19.88 8.33
CA GLN A 104 29.14 -20.34 7.87
C GLN A 104 29.11 -21.82 7.49
N TYR A 105 28.50 -22.66 8.34
CA TYR A 105 28.30 -24.07 8.05
C TYR A 105 27.49 -24.30 6.76
N LEU A 106 26.39 -23.57 6.58
CA LEU A 106 25.54 -23.69 5.39
C LEU A 106 26.19 -23.11 4.12
N ASP A 107 27.16 -22.20 4.24
CA ASP A 107 27.99 -21.68 3.15
C ASP A 107 29.22 -22.57 2.86
N GLY A 108 29.35 -23.72 3.56
CA GLY A 108 30.39 -24.72 3.33
C GLY A 108 31.69 -24.48 4.10
N GLU A 109 31.73 -23.53 5.05
CA GLU A 109 32.87 -23.35 5.93
C GLU A 109 32.94 -24.47 6.98
N ASN A 110 34.17 -24.88 7.33
CA ASN A 110 34.39 -25.87 8.38
C ASN A 110 34.31 -25.20 9.76
N VAL A 111 33.15 -25.28 10.40
CA VAL A 111 32.88 -24.74 11.74
C VAL A 111 32.31 -25.83 12.64
N ALA A 112 32.69 -25.79 13.92
CA ALA A 112 32.13 -26.69 14.93
C ALA A 112 30.72 -26.23 15.31
N LEU A 113 29.76 -27.16 15.24
CA LEU A 113 28.38 -26.97 15.69
C LEU A 113 28.12 -27.85 16.92
N THR A 114 27.42 -27.30 17.89
CA THR A 114 26.76 -28.07 18.95
C THR A 114 25.69 -29.00 18.35
N ASP A 115 25.23 -29.99 19.11
CA ASP A 115 24.22 -30.93 18.62
C ASP A 115 22.91 -30.24 18.22
N THR A 116 22.48 -29.23 18.99
CA THR A 116 21.29 -28.42 18.68
C THR A 116 21.48 -27.60 17.41
N GLU A 117 22.64 -26.94 17.24
CA GLU A 117 22.94 -26.17 16.03
C GLU A 117 23.03 -27.07 14.79
N ARG A 118 23.62 -28.26 14.93
CA ARG A 118 23.73 -29.24 13.86
C ARG A 118 22.36 -29.74 13.41
N LYS A 119 21.47 -30.03 14.38
CA LYS A 119 20.07 -30.38 14.10
C LYS A 119 19.38 -29.26 13.31
N VAL A 120 19.42 -28.02 13.80
CA VAL A 120 18.78 -26.87 13.14
C VAL A 120 19.36 -26.64 11.75
N ALA A 121 20.69 -26.70 11.59
CA ALA A 121 21.34 -26.57 10.29
C ALA A 121 20.92 -27.68 9.30
N GLY A 122 20.76 -28.92 9.78
CA GLY A 122 20.23 -30.04 9.00
C GLY A 122 18.80 -29.81 8.53
N GLU A 123 17.92 -29.32 9.40
CA GLU A 123 16.55 -28.95 9.05
C GLU A 123 16.50 -27.83 8.01
N ILE A 124 17.33 -26.79 8.16
CA ILE A 124 17.45 -25.69 7.19
C ILE A 124 17.91 -26.23 5.83
N LYS A 125 18.91 -27.11 5.80
CA LYS A 125 19.42 -27.71 4.57
C LYS A 125 18.36 -28.54 3.85
N GLY A 126 17.62 -29.37 4.58
CA GLY A 126 16.49 -30.13 4.04
C GLY A 126 15.41 -29.21 3.46
N TRP A 127 15.06 -28.14 4.19
CA TRP A 127 14.07 -27.16 3.76
C TRP A 127 14.51 -26.37 2.51
N LEU A 128 15.78 -25.98 2.40
CA LEU A 128 16.32 -25.35 1.19
C LEU A 128 16.30 -26.31 -0.02
N ALA A 129 16.55 -27.60 0.20
CA ALA A 129 16.45 -28.62 -0.84
C ALA A 129 15.00 -28.79 -1.35
N GLU A 130 14.00 -28.73 -0.47
CA GLU A 130 12.59 -28.70 -0.87
C GLU A 130 12.27 -27.47 -1.73
N TRP A 131 12.79 -26.29 -1.37
CA TRP A 131 12.62 -25.09 -2.18
C TRP A 131 13.28 -25.18 -3.53
N ALA A 132 14.47 -25.76 -3.63
CA ALA A 132 15.14 -25.97 -4.91
C ALA A 132 14.27 -26.80 -5.86
N LYS A 133 13.61 -27.86 -5.36
CA LYS A 133 12.64 -28.65 -6.13
C LYS A 133 11.43 -27.81 -6.55
N ARG A 134 10.84 -27.05 -5.62
CA ARG A 134 9.66 -26.20 -5.90
C ARG A 134 9.95 -25.08 -6.92
N LEU A 135 11.18 -24.58 -6.94
CA LEU A 135 11.64 -23.57 -7.88
C LEU A 135 12.14 -24.17 -9.21
N ASN A 136 12.10 -25.50 -9.33
CA ASN A 136 12.58 -26.26 -10.49
C ASN A 136 14.04 -25.90 -10.84
N LEU A 137 14.90 -25.85 -9.83
CA LEU A 137 16.33 -25.57 -10.02
C LEU A 137 17.03 -26.81 -10.59
N PRO A 138 17.87 -26.67 -11.63
CA PRO A 138 18.69 -27.77 -12.10
C PRO A 138 19.71 -28.19 -11.03
N GLU A 139 20.18 -29.44 -11.06
CA GLU A 139 20.98 -30.06 -9.99
C GLU A 139 22.27 -29.28 -9.68
N ASP A 140 22.91 -28.70 -10.70
CA ASP A 140 24.07 -27.82 -10.58
C ASP A 140 23.77 -26.47 -9.89
N LYS A 141 22.49 -26.09 -9.82
CA LYS A 141 21.98 -24.92 -9.09
C LYS A 141 21.27 -25.29 -7.79
N THR A 142 21.29 -26.57 -7.41
CA THR A 142 20.79 -26.97 -6.09
C THR A 142 21.79 -26.53 -5.02
N ILE A 143 21.24 -25.99 -3.94
CA ILE A 143 21.97 -25.36 -2.85
C ILE A 143 22.61 -26.47 -1.99
N THR A 144 23.71 -27.07 -2.42
CA THR A 144 24.37 -28.11 -1.61
C THR A 144 25.08 -27.49 -0.40
N ASN A 145 25.65 -26.28 -0.57
CA ASN A 145 26.38 -25.46 0.40
C ASN A 145 26.21 -23.93 0.14
N TYR A 146 25.00 -23.47 -0.17
CA TYR A 146 24.75 -22.14 -0.77
C TYR A 146 23.68 -21.35 0.01
N ILE A 147 24.01 -20.78 1.17
CA ILE A 147 23.08 -19.91 1.92
C ILE A 147 23.01 -18.50 1.29
N THR A 148 21.83 -17.90 1.21
CA THR A 148 21.63 -16.56 0.63
C THR A 148 22.57 -15.49 1.20
N HIS A 149 23.31 -14.80 0.33
CA HIS A 149 24.19 -13.67 0.69
C HIS A 149 23.45 -12.34 0.64
N ILE A 150 23.48 -11.58 1.75
CA ILE A 150 22.93 -10.24 1.84
C ILE A 150 24.06 -9.25 2.09
N PHE A 151 24.22 -8.25 1.22
CA PHE A 151 25.27 -7.23 1.38
C PHE A 151 24.82 -6.09 2.29
N ASP A 152 25.77 -5.53 3.07
CA ASP A 152 25.49 -4.32 3.84
C ASP A 152 25.40 -3.09 2.94
N LYS A 153 24.68 -2.06 3.40
CA LYS A 153 24.35 -0.85 2.66
C LYS A 153 25.58 -0.11 2.12
N GLU A 154 26.71 -0.21 2.81
CA GLU A 154 27.98 0.44 2.46
C GLU A 154 28.70 -0.28 1.31
N LEU A 155 28.44 -1.57 1.11
CA LEU A 155 29.08 -2.41 0.08
C LEU A 155 28.28 -2.49 -1.22
N VAL A 156 27.03 -2.00 -1.23
CA VAL A 156 26.15 -2.00 -2.43
C VAL A 156 26.45 -0.84 -3.40
N ALA A 157 27.65 -0.25 -3.35
CA ALA A 157 28.08 0.81 -4.27
C ALA A 157 28.19 0.33 -5.74
N LYS A 158 28.10 -0.99 -5.98
CA LYS A 158 28.08 -1.57 -7.33
C LYS A 158 26.66 -1.49 -7.89
N GLU A 159 26.42 -0.56 -8.81
CA GLU A 159 25.15 -0.48 -9.52
C GLU A 159 24.93 -1.71 -10.39
N PHE A 160 23.65 -2.01 -10.65
CA PHE A 160 23.26 -3.03 -11.60
C PHE A 160 23.84 -2.65 -12.97
N ASP A 161 24.40 -3.61 -13.70
CA ASP A 161 24.93 -3.38 -15.04
C ASP A 161 23.89 -2.61 -15.88
N GLU A 162 24.29 -1.45 -16.42
CA GLU A 162 23.37 -0.53 -17.12
C GLU A 162 22.73 -1.19 -18.34
N ASP A 163 23.45 -2.09 -19.01
CA ASP A 163 22.95 -2.76 -20.20
C ASP A 163 21.98 -3.89 -19.82
N LEU A 164 22.24 -4.59 -18.71
CA LEU A 164 21.27 -5.52 -18.12
C LEU A 164 20.00 -4.78 -17.64
N ALA A 165 20.17 -3.59 -17.04
CA ALA A 165 19.07 -2.75 -16.59
C ALA A 165 18.21 -2.26 -17.76
N LYS A 166 18.80 -1.80 -18.88
CA LYS A 166 18.08 -1.40 -20.09
C LYS A 166 17.28 -2.57 -20.69
N ILE A 167 17.90 -3.73 -20.83
CA ILE A 167 17.25 -4.95 -21.37
C ILE A 167 16.05 -5.39 -20.54
N ILE A 168 16.08 -5.15 -19.23
CA ILE A 168 15.04 -5.55 -18.28
C ILE A 168 13.93 -4.50 -18.17
N THR A 169 14.25 -3.21 -18.34
CA THR A 169 13.32 -2.10 -18.12
C THR A 169 12.24 -2.04 -19.19
N ASP A 170 12.57 -2.34 -20.46
CA ASP A 170 11.65 -2.24 -21.60
C ASP A 170 10.73 -3.45 -21.81
N LYS A 171 10.80 -4.44 -20.90
CA LYS A 171 10.10 -5.71 -21.02
C LYS A 171 9.01 -5.86 -19.96
N ILE A 172 7.88 -6.46 -20.35
CA ILE A 172 6.91 -6.97 -19.39
C ILE A 172 7.57 -8.16 -18.66
N PRO A 173 7.76 -8.15 -17.34
CA PRO A 173 8.28 -9.31 -16.61
C PRO A 173 7.30 -10.48 -16.66
N GLY A 174 7.71 -11.56 -17.31
CA GLY A 174 7.00 -12.84 -17.26
C GLY A 174 7.30 -13.67 -16.00
N SER A 175 8.18 -13.21 -15.12
CA SER A 175 8.60 -13.95 -13.92
C SER A 175 8.99 -12.97 -12.82
N VAL A 176 8.78 -13.38 -11.58
CA VAL A 176 9.40 -12.74 -10.43
C VAL A 176 10.91 -12.90 -10.55
N TYR A 177 11.62 -11.79 -10.41
CA TYR A 177 13.07 -11.74 -10.33
C TYR A 177 13.48 -12.18 -8.92
N ASP A 178 14.27 -13.25 -8.90
CA ASP A 178 14.84 -13.83 -7.69
C ASP A 178 16.37 -13.83 -7.81
N PRO A 179 17.05 -12.84 -7.22
CA PRO A 179 18.50 -12.70 -7.36
C PRO A 179 19.26 -13.88 -6.73
N PHE A 180 18.61 -14.67 -5.88
CA PHE A 180 19.24 -15.81 -5.21
C PHE A 180 19.38 -17.03 -6.12
N LEU A 181 18.76 -16.99 -7.30
CA LEU A 181 18.87 -18.01 -8.34
C LEU A 181 19.92 -17.68 -9.42
N GLU A 182 20.49 -16.48 -9.34
CA GLU A 182 21.55 -16.03 -10.25
C GLU A 182 22.92 -16.56 -9.81
N THR A 183 23.86 -16.64 -10.75
CA THR A 183 25.22 -17.12 -10.49
C THR A 183 25.98 -16.16 -9.57
N ARG A 184 26.67 -16.69 -8.55
CA ARG A 184 27.57 -15.87 -7.70
C ARG A 184 28.80 -15.43 -8.46
N LEU A 185 29.16 -14.16 -8.29
CA LEU A 185 30.38 -13.56 -8.82
C LEU A 185 31.52 -13.48 -7.77
N GLY A 186 31.42 -14.22 -6.66
CA GLY A 186 32.46 -14.27 -5.63
C GLY A 186 32.63 -12.99 -4.80
N ALA A 187 31.60 -12.13 -4.73
CA ALA A 187 31.67 -10.87 -3.98
C ALA A 187 31.82 -11.11 -2.47
N ARG A 188 32.76 -10.39 -1.83
CA ARG A 188 33.02 -10.43 -0.37
C ARG A 188 32.19 -9.38 0.38
N GLY A 189 32.12 -9.51 1.70
CA GLY A 189 31.49 -8.51 2.59
C GLY A 189 29.97 -8.64 2.74
N TYR A 190 29.42 -9.83 2.50
CA TYR A 190 28.04 -10.13 2.85
C TYR A 190 27.89 -10.33 4.37
N LYS A 191 26.67 -10.13 4.87
CA LYS A 191 26.28 -10.40 6.25
C LYS A 191 26.18 -11.90 6.47
N GLN A 192 26.95 -12.40 7.42
CA GLN A 192 26.86 -13.78 7.91
C GLN A 192 25.73 -13.90 8.95
N ASN A 193 24.49 -13.70 8.52
CA ASN A 193 23.30 -13.83 9.37
C ASN A 193 22.28 -14.73 8.67
N VAL A 194 22.18 -15.98 9.13
CA VAL A 194 21.30 -16.99 8.52
C VAL A 194 19.82 -16.58 8.59
N TRP A 195 19.39 -15.88 9.64
CA TRP A 195 17.98 -15.49 9.79
C TRP A 195 17.58 -14.41 8.78
N GLU A 196 18.42 -13.40 8.59
CA GLU A 196 18.19 -12.37 7.56
C GLU A 196 18.24 -12.99 6.16
N ALA A 197 19.20 -13.89 5.91
CA ALA A 197 19.35 -14.62 4.66
C ALA A 197 18.08 -15.42 4.30
N LEU A 198 17.60 -16.25 5.22
CA LEU A 198 16.40 -17.07 5.03
C LEU A 198 15.13 -16.20 4.90
N ASP A 199 15.01 -15.12 5.68
CA ASP A 199 13.91 -14.15 5.54
C ASP A 199 13.86 -13.52 4.14
N ALA A 200 15.01 -13.16 3.58
CA ALA A 200 15.07 -12.57 2.25
C ALA A 200 14.74 -13.59 1.16
N TYR A 201 15.34 -14.78 1.27
CA TYR A 201 15.11 -15.91 0.36
C TYR A 201 13.64 -16.27 0.29
N VAL A 202 13.02 -16.55 1.45
CA VAL A 202 11.66 -17.08 1.52
C VAL A 202 10.63 -16.10 0.95
N LYS A 203 10.83 -14.80 1.15
CA LYS A 203 9.94 -13.75 0.60
C LYS A 203 9.97 -13.75 -0.92
N ARG A 204 11.13 -13.93 -1.53
CA ARG A 204 11.32 -13.97 -2.98
C ARG A 204 10.85 -15.30 -3.56
N ALA A 205 11.30 -16.42 -3.00
CA ALA A 205 10.94 -17.76 -3.43
C ALA A 205 9.42 -18.00 -3.35
N THR A 206 8.77 -17.68 -2.22
CA THR A 206 7.31 -17.85 -2.06
C THR A 206 6.53 -16.99 -3.05
N ARG A 207 7.01 -15.77 -3.34
CA ARG A 207 6.37 -14.89 -4.33
C ARG A 207 6.52 -15.47 -5.73
N LYS A 208 7.71 -15.95 -6.09
CA LYS A 208 8.02 -16.52 -7.41
C LYS A 208 7.14 -17.73 -7.73
N VAL A 209 7.13 -18.75 -6.86
CA VAL A 209 6.36 -19.98 -7.09
C VAL A 209 4.85 -19.73 -7.23
N ASN A 210 4.33 -18.69 -6.57
CA ASN A 210 2.91 -18.39 -6.59
C ASN A 210 2.50 -17.38 -7.68
N MET A 211 3.42 -16.55 -8.19
CA MET A 211 3.10 -15.47 -9.13
C MET A 211 3.55 -15.69 -10.56
N ASP A 212 4.56 -16.54 -10.79
CA ASP A 212 5.16 -16.72 -12.11
C ASP A 212 4.15 -17.18 -13.16
N GLU A 213 3.25 -18.09 -12.84
CA GLU A 213 2.25 -18.58 -13.80
C GLU A 213 1.38 -17.44 -14.37
N ALA A 214 0.89 -16.55 -13.49
CA ALA A 214 0.08 -15.41 -13.89
C ALA A 214 0.91 -14.37 -14.67
N LEU A 215 2.15 -14.11 -14.25
CA LEU A 215 3.04 -13.16 -14.95
C LEU A 215 3.41 -13.68 -16.35
N LYS A 216 3.68 -14.98 -16.50
CA LYS A 216 3.89 -15.63 -17.80
C LYS A 216 2.66 -15.50 -18.67
N ALA A 217 1.46 -15.77 -18.15
CA ALA A 217 0.22 -15.61 -18.91
C ALA A 217 0.03 -14.16 -19.43
N ILE A 218 0.28 -13.16 -18.58
CA ILE A 218 0.23 -11.75 -18.98
C ILE A 218 1.26 -11.46 -20.09
N GLN A 219 2.52 -11.86 -19.90
CA GLN A 219 3.58 -11.61 -20.88
C GLN A 219 3.31 -12.31 -22.22
N SER A 220 2.90 -13.58 -22.20
CA SER A 220 2.62 -14.36 -23.41
C SER A 220 1.47 -13.76 -24.23
N LYS A 221 0.47 -13.19 -23.55
CA LYS A 221 -0.67 -12.52 -24.18
C LYS A 221 -0.34 -11.11 -24.65
N ALA A 222 0.40 -10.33 -23.87
CA ALA A 222 0.75 -8.94 -24.19
C ALA A 222 1.90 -8.81 -25.20
N GLY A 223 2.83 -9.78 -25.24
CA GLY A 223 4.14 -9.64 -25.88
C GLY A 223 5.23 -9.28 -24.86
N SER A 224 6.48 -9.64 -25.16
CA SER A 224 7.60 -9.47 -24.22
C SER A 224 8.18 -8.06 -24.19
N SER A 225 8.15 -7.35 -25.32
CA SER A 225 8.66 -6.00 -25.53
C SER A 225 7.65 -5.21 -26.37
N LEU A 226 7.78 -3.89 -26.41
CA LEU A 226 6.87 -3.03 -27.17
C LEU A 226 6.87 -3.39 -28.67
N GLU A 227 8.03 -3.72 -29.23
CA GLU A 227 8.19 -4.17 -30.62
C GLU A 227 7.46 -5.50 -30.91
N ARG A 228 7.39 -6.38 -29.90
CA ARG A 228 6.71 -7.69 -29.98
C ARG A 228 5.31 -7.64 -29.37
N ALA A 229 4.78 -6.46 -29.11
CA ALA A 229 3.49 -6.29 -28.45
C ALA A 229 2.36 -6.82 -29.35
N LYS A 230 1.46 -7.60 -28.75
CA LYS A 230 0.23 -8.11 -29.38
C LYS A 230 -0.97 -7.22 -29.07
N ILE A 231 -0.72 -6.09 -28.41
CA ILE A 231 -1.71 -5.15 -27.87
C ILE A 231 -1.24 -3.72 -28.15
N GLU A 232 -2.14 -2.76 -27.96
CA GLU A 232 -1.85 -1.35 -28.21
C GLU A 232 -0.84 -0.78 -27.19
N ALA A 233 -0.05 0.20 -27.63
CA ALA A 233 1.09 0.73 -26.87
C ALA A 233 0.72 1.26 -25.47
N SER A 234 -0.42 1.94 -25.31
CA SER A 234 -0.88 2.41 -23.99
C SER A 234 -1.21 1.24 -23.03
N GLN A 235 -1.80 0.17 -23.56
CA GLN A 235 -2.09 -1.06 -22.81
C GLN A 235 -0.79 -1.76 -22.41
N PHE A 236 0.17 -1.87 -23.34
CA PHE A 236 1.49 -2.44 -23.09
C PHE A 236 2.22 -1.69 -21.98
N LYS A 237 2.33 -0.35 -22.08
CA LYS A 237 3.01 0.49 -21.08
C LYS A 237 2.36 0.39 -19.71
N TYR A 238 1.03 0.29 -19.65
CA TYR A 238 0.32 0.05 -18.39
C TYR A 238 0.70 -1.30 -17.77
N LEU A 239 0.63 -2.38 -18.56
CA LEU A 239 0.97 -3.73 -18.09
C LEU A 239 2.43 -3.84 -17.67
N GLN A 240 3.34 -3.24 -18.42
CA GLN A 240 4.77 -3.17 -18.11
C GLN A 240 5.00 -2.52 -16.75
N ARG A 241 4.44 -1.32 -16.51
CA ARG A 241 4.58 -0.62 -15.24
C ARG A 241 3.94 -1.41 -14.08
N TYR A 242 2.74 -1.92 -14.30
CA TYR A 242 1.99 -2.70 -13.32
C TYR A 242 2.74 -3.97 -12.90
N THR A 243 3.15 -4.81 -13.86
CA THR A 243 3.85 -6.07 -13.60
C THR A 243 5.28 -5.85 -13.08
N SER A 244 5.95 -4.79 -13.51
CA SER A 244 7.25 -4.36 -12.94
C SER A 244 7.14 -4.05 -11.45
N HIS A 245 6.08 -3.36 -11.04
CA HIS A 245 5.84 -3.09 -9.63
C HIS A 245 5.56 -4.36 -8.82
N ILE A 246 4.78 -5.30 -9.36
CA ILE A 246 4.57 -6.61 -8.75
C ILE A 246 5.89 -7.35 -8.57
N ASN A 247 6.82 -7.17 -9.52
CA ASN A 247 8.16 -7.71 -9.46
C ASN A 247 9.14 -6.89 -8.59
N LEU A 248 8.64 -5.91 -7.84
CA LEU A 248 9.42 -5.04 -6.95
C LEU A 248 10.51 -4.23 -7.68
N ARG A 249 10.35 -4.00 -9.00
CA ARG A 249 11.23 -3.11 -9.77
C ARG A 249 10.93 -1.65 -9.40
N PRO A 250 11.96 -0.78 -9.36
CA PRO A 250 11.75 0.66 -9.18
C PRO A 250 10.91 1.24 -10.31
N THR A 251 10.19 2.32 -10.03
CA THR A 251 9.59 3.12 -11.09
C THR A 251 10.64 4.04 -11.71
N GLU A 252 10.39 4.48 -12.95
CA GLU A 252 11.25 5.45 -13.65
C GLU A 252 11.44 6.73 -12.83
N LEU A 253 10.37 7.26 -12.24
CA LEU A 253 10.43 8.43 -11.36
C LEU A 253 11.30 8.18 -10.12
N ASP A 254 11.19 7.00 -9.50
CA ASP A 254 12.03 6.66 -8.36
C ASP A 254 13.50 6.60 -8.75
N ASN A 255 13.82 6.02 -9.92
CA ASN A 255 15.19 5.94 -10.43
C ASN A 255 15.78 7.33 -10.69
N ILE A 256 15.04 8.23 -11.35
CA ILE A 256 15.49 9.60 -11.63
C ILE A 256 15.81 10.34 -10.32
N LEU A 257 14.92 10.24 -9.33
CA LEU A 257 15.09 10.90 -8.04
C LEU A 257 16.22 10.25 -7.22
N ASP A 258 16.32 8.92 -7.22
CA ASP A 258 17.40 8.17 -6.58
C ASP A 258 18.75 8.58 -7.18
N ASN A 259 18.86 8.69 -8.51
CA ASN A 259 20.07 9.15 -9.22
C ASN A 259 20.42 10.59 -8.89
N THR A 260 19.43 11.47 -8.83
CA THR A 260 19.64 12.87 -8.44
C THR A 260 20.16 12.99 -7.01
N ILE A 261 19.65 12.22 -6.06
CA ILE A 261 20.20 12.25 -4.69
C ILE A 261 21.61 11.66 -4.66
N LYS A 262 21.84 10.53 -5.33
CA LYS A 262 23.15 9.88 -5.38
C LYS A 262 24.24 10.81 -5.96
N SER A 263 23.90 11.69 -6.92
CA SER A 263 24.88 12.65 -7.46
C SER A 263 25.39 13.66 -6.43
N PHE A 264 24.65 13.93 -5.35
CA PHE A 264 25.06 14.86 -4.28
C PHE A 264 25.67 14.18 -3.07
N VAL A 265 25.15 13.00 -2.66
CA VAL A 265 25.53 12.35 -1.38
C VAL A 265 26.14 10.96 -1.57
N GLY A 266 26.37 10.55 -2.81
CA GLY A 266 26.82 9.21 -3.16
C GLY A 266 25.86 8.12 -2.66
N TYR A 267 26.42 6.96 -2.31
CA TYR A 267 25.67 5.81 -1.81
C TYR A 267 25.44 5.82 -0.29
N LYS A 268 25.63 6.97 0.38
CA LYS A 268 25.52 7.08 1.85
C LYS A 268 24.21 6.55 2.42
N TYR A 269 23.11 6.66 1.66
CA TYR A 269 21.79 6.15 2.05
C TYR A 269 21.37 4.88 1.28
N GLY A 270 22.35 4.17 0.70
CA GLY A 270 22.17 3.00 -0.15
C GLY A 270 21.82 3.34 -1.60
N GLN A 271 21.59 2.31 -2.42
CA GLN A 271 21.26 2.45 -3.85
C GLN A 271 19.93 3.16 -4.14
N ARG A 272 19.00 3.12 -3.18
CA ARG A 272 17.64 3.69 -3.32
C ARG A 272 17.34 4.67 -2.19
N PRO A 273 18.04 5.81 -2.14
CA PRO A 273 17.94 6.77 -1.04
C PRO A 273 16.52 7.33 -0.85
N ILE A 274 15.80 7.67 -1.92
CA ILE A 274 14.41 8.18 -1.85
C ILE A 274 13.52 7.11 -1.23
N THR A 275 13.60 5.89 -1.74
CA THR A 275 12.79 4.76 -1.25
C THR A 275 13.04 4.51 0.23
N TYR A 276 14.31 4.51 0.65
CA TYR A 276 14.69 4.32 2.04
C TYR A 276 14.12 5.43 2.94
N LEU A 277 14.40 6.69 2.62
CA LEU A 277 13.99 7.85 3.43
C LEU A 277 12.47 8.00 3.48
N THR A 278 11.80 7.97 2.33
CA THR A 278 10.34 8.14 2.25
C THR A 278 9.61 6.98 2.92
N SER A 279 10.07 5.73 2.79
CA SER A 279 9.46 4.59 3.48
C SER A 279 9.64 4.65 5.00
N LEU A 280 10.79 5.14 5.49
CA LEU A 280 11.01 5.38 6.91
C LEU A 280 10.06 6.45 7.43
N LEU A 281 10.04 7.63 6.79
CA LEU A 281 9.15 8.73 7.16
C LEU A 281 7.67 8.30 7.14
N ARG A 282 7.25 7.59 6.09
CA ARG A 282 5.91 7.04 5.96
C ARG A 282 5.56 6.13 7.14
N ARG A 283 6.42 5.17 7.49
CA ARG A 283 6.20 4.26 8.63
C ARG A 283 6.11 4.99 9.96
N MET A 284 7.04 5.90 10.24
CA MET A 284 7.04 6.68 11.48
C MET A 284 5.79 7.57 11.57
N THR A 285 5.42 8.22 10.46
CA THR A 285 4.18 9.01 10.35
C THR A 285 2.94 8.17 10.61
N TYR A 286 2.88 6.96 10.05
CA TYR A 286 1.75 6.06 10.23
C TYR A 286 1.58 5.68 11.71
N ARG A 287 2.68 5.30 12.38
CA ARG A 287 2.72 5.02 13.83
C ARG A 287 2.34 6.24 14.67
N GLY A 288 2.85 7.43 14.32
CA GLY A 288 2.60 8.63 15.09
C GLY A 288 1.21 9.22 14.93
N MET A 289 0.54 8.98 13.80
CA MET A 289 -0.80 9.49 13.52
C MET A 289 -1.92 8.53 13.87
N LEU A 290 -1.72 7.22 13.65
CA LEU A 290 -2.77 6.22 13.84
C LEU A 290 -2.57 5.33 15.07
N GLY A 291 -1.34 5.26 15.60
CA GLY A 291 -1.04 4.51 16.82
C GLY A 291 -1.92 4.96 17.99
N LEU A 292 -2.59 3.98 18.62
CA LEU A 292 -3.52 4.11 19.74
C LEU A 292 -4.58 5.22 19.54
N ASN A 293 -4.93 5.54 18.29
CA ASN A 293 -5.87 6.62 17.97
C ASN A 293 -7.29 6.06 17.76
N PRO A 294 -8.18 6.14 18.77
CA PRO A 294 -9.54 5.59 18.66
C PRO A 294 -10.36 6.33 17.59
N GLY A 295 -10.08 7.61 17.33
CA GLY A 295 -10.76 8.36 16.28
C GLY A 295 -10.49 7.81 14.87
N SER A 296 -9.28 7.30 14.63
CA SER A 296 -8.94 6.64 13.37
C SER A 296 -9.65 5.31 13.21
N ALA A 297 -9.75 4.52 14.28
CA ALA A 297 -10.48 3.25 14.28
C ALA A 297 -11.99 3.46 14.05
N LEU A 298 -12.60 4.48 14.66
CA LEU A 298 -14.01 4.81 14.42
C LEU A 298 -14.27 5.26 12.98
N ARG A 299 -13.39 6.09 12.42
CA ARG A 299 -13.45 6.42 10.99
C ARG A 299 -13.30 5.18 10.12
N ASN A 300 -12.46 4.23 10.52
CA ASN A 300 -12.34 2.96 9.83
C ASN A 300 -13.67 2.16 9.89
N ILE A 301 -14.31 2.06 11.06
CA ILE A 301 -15.62 1.38 11.21
C ILE A 301 -16.69 1.96 10.27
N SER A 302 -16.61 3.25 9.92
CA SER A 302 -17.55 3.84 8.96
C SER A 302 -17.52 3.17 7.58
N GLN A 303 -16.47 2.43 7.22
CA GLN A 303 -16.44 1.60 6.01
C GLN A 303 -17.51 0.50 5.99
N GLY A 304 -18.11 0.15 7.14
CA GLY A 304 -19.31 -0.67 7.19
C GLY A 304 -20.49 -0.10 6.39
N ILE A 305 -20.52 1.22 6.15
CA ILE A 305 -21.49 1.89 5.26
C ILE A 305 -21.38 1.34 3.83
N ASN A 306 -20.17 1.05 3.34
CA ASN A 306 -19.98 0.47 2.01
C ASN A 306 -20.57 -0.94 1.94
N THR A 307 -20.37 -1.76 2.98
CA THR A 307 -20.98 -3.09 3.09
C THR A 307 -22.49 -2.99 3.06
N TYR A 308 -23.07 -2.07 3.83
CA TYR A 308 -24.51 -1.83 3.86
C TYR A 308 -25.07 -1.39 2.51
N ALA A 309 -24.35 -0.51 1.81
CA ALA A 309 -24.74 -0.04 0.49
C ALA A 309 -24.83 -1.19 -0.53
N VAL A 310 -23.94 -2.18 -0.44
CA VAL A 310 -23.85 -3.33 -1.37
C VAL A 310 -24.77 -4.49 -0.97
N LEU A 311 -24.83 -4.84 0.32
CA LEU A 311 -25.52 -6.04 0.81
C LEU A 311 -26.95 -5.75 1.28
N GLY A 312 -27.26 -4.51 1.68
CA GLY A 312 -28.52 -4.14 2.29
C GLY A 312 -28.71 -4.69 3.70
N GLU A 313 -29.82 -4.28 4.34
CA GLU A 313 -30.14 -4.55 5.75
C GLU A 313 -29.96 -6.02 6.15
N LYS A 314 -30.70 -6.92 5.50
CA LYS A 314 -30.74 -8.35 5.87
C LYS A 314 -29.34 -8.96 5.96
N TYR A 315 -28.53 -8.83 4.90
CA TYR A 315 -27.25 -9.52 4.82
C TYR A 315 -26.13 -8.78 5.54
N THR A 316 -26.21 -7.46 5.68
CA THR A 316 -25.30 -6.74 6.58
C THR A 316 -25.51 -7.14 8.04
N THR A 317 -26.76 -7.23 8.50
CA THR A 317 -27.09 -7.66 9.86
C THR A 317 -26.68 -9.11 10.11
N ILE A 318 -26.96 -10.03 9.18
CA ILE A 318 -26.46 -11.42 9.26
C ILE A 318 -24.93 -11.44 9.35
N GLY A 319 -24.24 -10.60 8.58
CA GLY A 319 -22.79 -10.50 8.60
C GLY A 319 -22.24 -10.12 9.98
N TYR A 320 -22.82 -9.09 10.60
CA TYR A 320 -22.45 -8.70 11.96
C TYR A 320 -22.76 -9.77 12.99
N VAL A 321 -23.91 -10.45 12.92
CA VAL A 321 -24.27 -11.51 13.85
C VAL A 321 -23.31 -12.71 13.73
N LYS A 322 -23.06 -13.17 12.50
CA LYS A 322 -22.19 -14.34 12.24
C LYS A 322 -20.73 -14.07 12.59
N LEU A 323 -20.27 -12.83 12.53
CA LEU A 323 -18.91 -12.48 12.97
C LEU A 323 -18.62 -12.92 14.42
N PHE A 324 -19.63 -12.90 15.29
CA PHE A 324 -19.49 -13.30 16.69
C PHE A 324 -19.79 -14.78 16.95
N SER A 325 -20.01 -15.58 15.89
CA SER A 325 -20.27 -17.01 16.04
C SER A 325 -18.99 -17.81 16.32
N LYS A 326 -19.13 -18.96 16.98
CA LYS A 326 -18.00 -19.85 17.30
C LYS A 326 -17.36 -20.33 15.99
N GLY A 327 -16.04 -20.16 15.87
CA GLY A 327 -15.29 -20.54 14.66
C GLY A 327 -15.19 -19.46 13.59
N ALA A 328 -15.93 -18.35 13.70
CA ALA A 328 -15.91 -17.27 12.71
C ALA A 328 -14.49 -16.71 12.48
N MET A 329 -13.74 -16.47 13.55
CA MET A 329 -12.37 -15.96 13.46
C MET A 329 -11.41 -16.95 12.79
N GLN A 330 -11.64 -18.26 12.97
CA GLN A 330 -10.85 -19.31 12.35
C GLN A 330 -11.12 -19.34 10.84
N GLU A 331 -12.38 -19.31 10.44
CA GLU A 331 -12.77 -19.26 9.03
C GLU A 331 -12.21 -18.02 8.31
N LEU A 332 -12.29 -16.83 8.93
CA LEU A 332 -11.72 -15.61 8.37
C LEU A 332 -10.19 -15.70 8.19
N ALA A 333 -9.50 -16.42 9.08
CA ALA A 333 -8.07 -16.67 8.97
C ALA A 333 -7.75 -17.69 7.86
N ASP A 334 -8.50 -18.79 7.81
CA ASP A 334 -8.32 -19.86 6.81
C ASP A 334 -8.56 -19.36 5.39
N GLU A 335 -9.51 -18.44 5.23
CA GLU A 335 -9.85 -17.80 3.96
C GLU A 335 -9.01 -16.57 3.63
N GLY A 336 -8.06 -16.18 4.49
CA GLY A 336 -7.15 -15.06 4.26
C GLY A 336 -7.84 -13.69 4.27
N ILE A 337 -9.03 -13.57 4.86
CA ILE A 337 -9.79 -12.32 4.97
C ILE A 337 -9.10 -11.34 5.94
N MET A 338 -8.46 -11.90 6.98
CA MET A 338 -7.83 -11.15 8.07
C MET A 338 -6.39 -10.72 7.78
N SER A 339 -5.80 -11.17 6.67
CA SER A 339 -4.43 -10.80 6.34
C SER A 339 -4.39 -9.33 5.91
N PRO A 340 -3.75 -8.46 6.71
CA PRO A 340 -3.77 -7.03 6.44
C PRO A 340 -2.96 -6.77 5.17
N GLY A 341 -3.63 -6.32 4.11
CA GLY A 341 -2.97 -5.79 2.91
C GLY A 341 -2.09 -4.54 3.19
N PHE A 342 -2.04 -4.07 4.43
CA PHE A 342 -1.16 -3.00 4.90
C PHE A 342 0.23 -3.49 5.32
N ILE A 343 0.38 -4.76 5.70
CA ILE A 343 1.67 -5.36 6.00
C ILE A 343 2.31 -5.76 4.68
N GLN A 344 3.08 -4.83 4.09
CA GLN A 344 4.00 -5.17 3.02
C GLN A 344 4.91 -6.32 3.50
N ASP A 345 5.20 -7.29 2.62
CA ASP A 345 6.08 -8.43 2.89
C ASP A 345 7.48 -8.02 3.42
N ARG A 346 7.84 -6.75 3.24
CA ARG A 346 9.03 -6.10 3.80
C ARG A 346 9.02 -5.99 5.34
N LEU A 347 7.87 -6.14 5.98
CA LEU A 347 7.69 -5.98 7.43
C LEU A 347 7.75 -7.30 8.20
N LEU A 348 7.27 -8.40 7.61
CA LEU A 348 7.37 -9.74 8.22
C LEU A 348 8.84 -10.11 8.34
N SER A 349 9.35 -10.33 9.54
CA SER A 349 10.75 -10.73 9.72
C SER A 349 10.95 -11.52 10.98
N SER A 350 11.68 -12.63 10.88
CA SER A 350 12.05 -13.46 12.03
C SER A 350 12.86 -12.65 13.06
N SER A 351 13.69 -11.71 12.62
CA SER A 351 14.55 -10.88 13.49
C SER A 351 13.89 -9.60 14.04
N LYS A 352 12.65 -9.25 13.64
CA LYS A 352 11.99 -7.98 14.05
C LYS A 352 10.71 -8.16 14.86
N LYS A 353 10.49 -9.33 15.47
CA LYS A 353 9.26 -9.63 16.25
C LYS A 353 8.97 -8.68 17.41
N ALA A 354 9.99 -8.07 18.03
CA ALA A 354 9.77 -7.06 19.07
C ALA A 354 9.04 -5.82 18.52
N MET A 355 9.46 -5.34 17.34
CA MET A 355 8.81 -4.24 16.65
C MET A 355 7.41 -4.63 16.18
N GLU A 356 7.20 -5.87 15.72
CA GLU A 356 5.88 -6.38 15.36
C GLU A 356 4.92 -6.40 16.56
N LYS A 357 5.38 -6.78 17.76
CA LYS A 357 4.55 -6.74 18.99
C LYS A 357 4.16 -5.30 19.35
N ILE A 358 5.11 -4.36 19.25
CA ILE A 358 4.85 -2.94 19.46
C ILE A 358 3.82 -2.45 18.44
N ASP A 359 4.01 -2.73 17.16
CA ASP A 359 3.07 -2.34 16.10
C ASP A 359 1.67 -2.93 16.33
N LYS A 360 1.56 -4.22 16.71
CA LYS A 360 0.28 -4.84 17.08
C LYS A 360 -0.43 -4.11 18.23
N GLY A 361 0.32 -3.72 19.27
CA GLY A 361 -0.23 -2.93 20.37
C GLY A 361 -0.69 -1.55 19.91
N LEU A 362 0.16 -0.86 19.13
CA LEU A 362 -0.15 0.46 18.59
C LEU A 362 -1.39 0.46 17.69
N PHE A 363 -1.58 -0.58 16.87
CA PHE A 363 -2.67 -0.64 15.90
C PHE A 363 -3.90 -1.44 16.37
N ALA A 364 -3.94 -1.92 17.62
CA ALA A 364 -5.01 -2.78 18.14
C ALA A 364 -6.44 -2.26 17.87
N PHE A 365 -6.68 -0.95 18.02
CA PHE A 365 -7.99 -0.36 17.71
C PHE A 365 -8.30 -0.39 16.20
N PHE A 366 -7.31 -0.09 15.37
CA PHE A 366 -7.47 -0.07 13.92
C PHE A 366 -7.65 -1.49 13.37
N ASP A 367 -6.86 -2.44 13.85
CA ASP A 367 -6.98 -3.87 13.55
C ASP A 367 -8.36 -4.37 13.94
N GLY A 368 -8.82 -4.07 15.17
CA GLY A 368 -10.17 -4.41 15.64
C GLY A 368 -11.28 -3.90 14.71
N ALA A 369 -11.19 -2.64 14.28
CA ALA A 369 -12.09 -2.07 13.29
C ALA A 369 -12.03 -2.81 11.95
N GLU A 370 -10.84 -3.15 11.44
CA GLU A 370 -10.71 -3.95 10.21
C GLU A 370 -11.33 -5.33 10.35
N LYS A 371 -11.17 -6.01 11.51
CA LYS A 371 -11.78 -7.33 11.77
C LYS A 371 -13.30 -7.25 11.63
N VAL A 372 -13.90 -6.24 12.25
CA VAL A 372 -15.35 -6.03 12.23
C VAL A 372 -15.85 -5.76 10.82
N ASN A 373 -15.18 -4.85 10.12
CA ASN A 373 -15.52 -4.45 8.77
C ASN A 373 -15.40 -5.59 7.74
N ARG A 374 -14.23 -6.24 7.68
CA ARG A 374 -13.96 -7.33 6.73
C ARG A 374 -14.78 -8.57 7.08
N GLY A 375 -14.89 -8.90 8.36
CA GLY A 375 -15.64 -10.06 8.83
C GLY A 375 -17.14 -9.94 8.55
N SER A 376 -17.75 -8.79 8.88
CA SER A 376 -19.18 -8.57 8.60
C SER A 376 -19.48 -8.57 7.09
N ALA A 377 -18.61 -7.95 6.28
CA ALA A 377 -18.73 -8.00 4.82
C ALA A 377 -18.64 -9.43 4.28
N TYR A 378 -17.67 -10.21 4.77
CA TYR A 378 -17.45 -11.58 4.36
C TYR A 378 -18.66 -12.47 4.69
N PHE A 379 -19.08 -12.52 5.95
CA PHE A 379 -20.16 -13.41 6.37
C PHE A 379 -21.52 -13.00 5.78
N GLY A 380 -21.74 -11.69 5.61
CA GLY A 380 -22.95 -11.18 4.96
C GLY A 380 -23.00 -11.60 3.49
N ALA A 381 -21.91 -11.38 2.76
CA ALA A 381 -21.81 -11.75 1.34
C ALA A 381 -21.87 -13.26 1.11
N LYS A 382 -21.17 -14.04 1.95
CA LYS A 382 -21.24 -15.52 1.91
C LYS A 382 -22.67 -16.00 2.14
N SER A 383 -23.36 -15.44 3.14
CA SER A 383 -24.75 -15.82 3.43
C SER A 383 -25.71 -15.43 2.31
N LYS A 384 -25.48 -14.29 1.66
CA LYS A 384 -26.25 -13.87 0.47
C LYS A 384 -26.05 -14.85 -0.68
N ALA A 385 -24.81 -15.19 -1.02
CA ALA A 385 -24.51 -16.12 -2.10
C ALA A 385 -25.09 -17.52 -1.87
N LEU A 386 -25.00 -18.03 -0.64
CA LEU A 386 -25.63 -19.32 -0.28
C LEU A 386 -27.15 -19.27 -0.43
N ALA A 387 -27.79 -18.17 -0.02
CA ALA A 387 -29.23 -17.97 -0.19
C ALA A 387 -29.66 -17.84 -1.67
N GLU A 388 -28.73 -17.44 -2.54
CA GLU A 388 -28.90 -17.41 -4.00
C GLU A 388 -28.65 -18.79 -4.66
N GLY A 389 -28.42 -19.85 -3.87
CA GLY A 389 -28.20 -21.21 -4.37
C GLY A 389 -26.78 -21.52 -4.84
N LYS A 390 -25.81 -20.63 -4.59
CA LYS A 390 -24.41 -20.87 -4.94
C LYS A 390 -23.80 -21.95 -4.05
N THR A 391 -22.82 -22.67 -4.59
CA THR A 391 -22.01 -23.61 -3.81
C THR A 391 -21.21 -22.89 -2.73
N LEU A 392 -20.70 -23.65 -1.75
CA LEU A 392 -19.87 -23.09 -0.68
C LEU A 392 -18.65 -22.35 -1.23
N GLN A 393 -17.97 -22.91 -2.23
CA GLN A 393 -16.78 -22.29 -2.82
C GLN A 393 -17.11 -21.01 -3.57
N GLU A 394 -18.16 -21.01 -4.39
CA GLU A 394 -18.62 -19.80 -5.09
C GLU A 394 -19.07 -18.71 -4.11
N ALA A 395 -19.68 -19.10 -2.98
CA ALA A 395 -20.06 -18.17 -1.93
C ALA A 395 -18.84 -17.55 -1.23
N ILE A 396 -17.78 -18.34 -1.00
CA ILE A 396 -16.51 -17.86 -0.46
C ILE A 396 -15.84 -16.88 -1.43
N ASP A 397 -15.80 -17.21 -2.73
CA ASP A 397 -15.18 -16.37 -3.75
C ASP A 397 -15.94 -15.06 -3.94
N TYR A 398 -17.28 -15.12 -3.93
CA TYR A 398 -18.14 -13.94 -3.91
C TYR A 398 -17.90 -13.10 -2.66
N ALA A 399 -17.80 -13.72 -1.48
CA ALA A 399 -17.53 -13.02 -0.23
C ALA A 399 -16.17 -12.29 -0.26
N LYS A 400 -15.11 -12.95 -0.73
CA LYS A 400 -13.79 -12.33 -0.94
C LYS A 400 -13.87 -11.14 -1.89
N TYR A 401 -14.62 -11.26 -2.99
CA TYR A 401 -14.85 -10.14 -3.90
C TYR A 401 -15.55 -8.96 -3.21
N ILE A 402 -16.62 -9.20 -2.44
CA ILE A 402 -17.35 -8.14 -1.74
C ILE A 402 -16.50 -7.48 -0.65
N VAL A 403 -15.69 -8.24 0.10
CA VAL A 403 -14.74 -7.68 1.07
C VAL A 403 -13.78 -6.72 0.37
N ARG A 404 -13.17 -7.11 -0.76
CA ARG A 404 -12.28 -6.23 -1.53
C ARG A 404 -13.00 -4.98 -2.06
N LYS A 405 -14.23 -5.14 -2.55
CA LYS A 405 -15.04 -4.05 -3.09
C LYS A 405 -15.43 -3.02 -2.03
N THR A 406 -15.71 -3.45 -0.80
CA THR A 406 -16.30 -2.59 0.24
C THR A 406 -15.30 -2.10 1.29
N GLN A 407 -14.30 -2.92 1.63
CA GLN A 407 -13.30 -2.64 2.67
C GLN A 407 -11.93 -2.24 2.13
N PHE A 408 -11.81 -2.26 0.79
CA PHE A 408 -10.63 -1.91 0.01
C PHE A 408 -9.38 -2.75 0.34
N SER A 409 -8.58 -3.02 -0.70
CA SER A 409 -7.29 -3.70 -0.57
C SER A 409 -6.19 -2.79 -1.08
N PHE A 410 -5.02 -2.86 -0.44
CA PHE A 410 -3.88 -1.97 -0.70
C PHE A 410 -2.56 -2.75 -0.94
N GLY A 411 -2.67 -4.02 -1.35
CA GLY A 411 -1.52 -4.86 -1.68
C GLY A 411 -0.79 -4.43 -2.95
N SER A 412 0.30 -5.14 -3.28
CA SER A 412 1.12 -4.84 -4.47
C SER A 412 0.37 -4.99 -5.80
N ILE A 413 -0.69 -5.81 -5.82
CA ILE A 413 -1.55 -6.00 -7.00
C ILE A 413 -2.80 -5.10 -6.98
N ASP A 414 -3.07 -4.38 -5.88
CA ASP A 414 -4.26 -3.53 -5.72
C ASP A 414 -3.97 -2.04 -5.88
N THR A 415 -2.69 -1.67 -5.77
CA THR A 415 -2.24 -0.27 -5.81
C THR A 415 -2.25 0.23 -7.27
N PRO A 416 -3.02 1.29 -7.60
CA PRO A 416 -3.02 1.90 -8.92
C PRO A 416 -1.62 2.27 -9.41
N VAL A 417 -1.35 2.10 -10.71
CA VAL A 417 -0.01 2.28 -11.30
C VAL A 417 0.57 3.67 -11.03
N GLY A 418 -0.25 4.72 -11.11
CA GLY A 418 0.16 6.10 -10.82
C GLY A 418 0.57 6.32 -9.37
N LEU A 419 0.13 5.46 -8.45
CA LEU A 419 0.45 5.52 -7.02
C LEU A 419 1.58 4.55 -6.62
N GLN A 420 2.28 3.93 -7.58
CA GLN A 420 3.29 2.90 -7.26
C GLN A 420 4.66 3.50 -6.88
N SER A 421 4.98 4.70 -7.35
CA SER A 421 6.21 5.42 -6.98
C SER A 421 6.25 5.75 -5.49
N ASP A 422 7.42 5.65 -4.87
CA ASP A 422 7.58 5.85 -3.44
C ASP A 422 7.34 7.31 -3.00
N ILE A 423 7.66 8.29 -3.85
CA ILE A 423 7.33 9.70 -3.58
C ILE A 423 5.82 9.95 -3.69
N ILE A 424 5.15 9.38 -4.70
CA ILE A 424 3.70 9.54 -4.85
C ILE A 424 2.97 8.87 -3.68
N LYS A 425 3.39 7.68 -3.26
CA LYS A 425 2.87 7.02 -2.04
C LYS A 425 3.00 7.89 -0.80
N THR A 426 4.05 8.71 -0.73
CA THR A 426 4.30 9.63 0.39
C THR A 426 3.37 10.83 0.34
N LEU A 427 3.17 11.41 -0.85
CA LEU A 427 2.20 12.49 -1.08
C LEU A 427 0.76 12.04 -0.78
N PHE A 428 0.40 10.81 -1.15
CA PHE A 428 -0.95 10.26 -1.01
C PHE A 428 -1.12 9.29 0.19
N GLN A 429 -0.20 9.31 1.17
CA GLN A 429 -0.12 8.34 2.28
C GLN A 429 -1.42 8.09 3.06
N PHE A 430 -2.36 9.04 3.08
CA PHE A 430 -3.67 8.91 3.73
C PHE A 430 -4.86 9.16 2.77
N GLN A 431 -4.61 9.10 1.47
CA GLN A 431 -5.60 9.40 0.43
C GLN A 431 -5.96 8.19 -0.44
N ASN A 432 -5.29 7.05 -0.23
CA ASN A 432 -5.65 5.78 -0.88
C ASN A 432 -7.12 5.40 -0.61
N TYR A 433 -7.58 5.57 0.63
CA TYR A 433 -8.99 5.37 0.98
C TYR A 433 -9.91 6.30 0.18
N THR A 434 -9.60 7.60 0.14
CA THR A 434 -10.38 8.60 -0.62
C THR A 434 -10.50 8.21 -2.09
N LEU A 435 -9.40 7.80 -2.71
CA LEU A 435 -9.37 7.35 -4.11
C LEU A 435 -10.28 6.15 -4.34
N LYS A 436 -10.17 5.11 -3.50
CA LYS A 436 -11.00 3.90 -3.60
C LYS A 436 -12.47 4.18 -3.30
N GLN A 437 -12.76 5.07 -2.36
CA GLN A 437 -14.13 5.49 -2.03
C GLN A 437 -14.78 6.23 -3.20
N ILE A 438 -14.04 7.12 -3.88
CA ILE A 438 -14.52 7.80 -5.09
C ILE A 438 -14.77 6.78 -6.19
N GLU A 439 -13.82 5.87 -6.44
CA GLU A 439 -13.99 4.81 -7.44
C GLU A 439 -15.23 3.95 -7.15
N PHE A 440 -15.42 3.52 -5.90
CA PHE A 440 -16.59 2.76 -5.46
C PHE A 440 -17.91 3.48 -5.73
N LEU A 441 -18.02 4.77 -5.34
CA LEU A 441 -19.25 5.54 -5.56
C LEU A 441 -19.50 5.83 -7.05
N VAL A 442 -18.44 6.09 -7.82
CA VAL A 442 -18.53 6.30 -9.27
C VAL A 442 -18.96 5.00 -9.98
N GLU A 443 -18.42 3.85 -9.58
CA GLU A 443 -18.85 2.54 -10.10
C GLU A 443 -20.33 2.30 -9.79
N MET A 444 -20.78 2.53 -8.56
CA MET A 444 -22.20 2.39 -8.21
C MET A 444 -23.11 3.29 -9.05
N SER A 445 -22.68 4.52 -9.35
CA SER A 445 -23.40 5.44 -10.23
C SER A 445 -23.45 4.95 -11.67
N LYS A 446 -22.32 4.49 -12.22
CA LYS A 446 -22.22 3.91 -13.57
C LYS A 446 -23.08 2.65 -13.72
N ASP A 447 -23.12 1.82 -12.69
CA ASP A 447 -23.94 0.60 -12.62
C ASP A 447 -25.44 0.89 -12.39
N LYS A 448 -25.85 2.18 -12.34
CA LYS A 448 -27.21 2.63 -12.02
C LYS A 448 -27.76 2.07 -10.69
N ASN A 449 -26.87 1.78 -9.73
CA ASN A 449 -27.24 1.27 -8.41
C ASN A 449 -27.65 2.43 -7.48
N PHE A 450 -28.72 3.14 -7.85
CA PHE A 450 -29.25 4.28 -7.10
C PHE A 450 -29.73 3.90 -5.70
N VAL A 451 -30.29 2.69 -5.54
CA VAL A 451 -30.70 2.16 -4.23
C VAL A 451 -29.49 2.02 -3.31
N GLY A 452 -28.37 1.51 -3.80
CA GLY A 452 -27.14 1.41 -3.04
C GLY A 452 -26.56 2.79 -2.69
N LEU A 453 -26.59 3.75 -3.61
CA LEU A 453 -26.16 5.13 -3.34
C LEU A 453 -27.03 5.81 -2.28
N LEU A 454 -28.35 5.61 -2.33
CA LEU A 454 -29.28 6.09 -1.31
C LEU A 454 -28.97 5.45 0.05
N ARG A 455 -28.74 4.14 0.10
CA ARG A 455 -28.31 3.43 1.32
C ARG A 455 -27.01 4.00 1.87
N TYR A 456 -26.02 4.27 1.01
CA TYR A 456 -24.76 4.90 1.43
C TYR A 456 -25.01 6.27 2.09
N GLY A 457 -25.81 7.13 1.43
CA GLY A 457 -26.15 8.45 1.95
C GLY A 457 -26.88 8.39 3.29
N VAL A 458 -27.96 7.59 3.37
CA VAL A 458 -28.78 7.45 4.59
C VAL A 458 -27.99 6.81 5.74
N ALA A 459 -27.27 5.72 5.50
CA ALA A 459 -26.45 5.09 6.53
C ALA A 459 -25.32 6.01 6.99
N GLY A 460 -24.75 6.80 6.09
CA GLY A 460 -23.81 7.87 6.44
C GLY A 460 -24.42 8.93 7.36
N LEU A 461 -25.60 9.44 7.02
CA LEU A 461 -26.34 10.38 7.87
C LEU A 461 -26.60 9.79 9.26
N ILE A 462 -27.11 8.56 9.34
CA ILE A 462 -27.40 7.89 10.61
C ILE A 462 -26.10 7.69 11.41
N PHE A 463 -25.04 7.18 10.78
CA PHE A 463 -23.74 6.98 11.43
C PHE A 463 -23.19 8.28 12.01
N THR A 464 -23.25 9.38 11.23
CA THR A 464 -22.76 10.69 11.70
C THR A 464 -23.66 11.32 12.75
N ALA A 465 -24.98 11.18 12.66
CA ALA A 465 -25.92 11.71 13.64
C ALA A 465 -25.87 10.97 14.99
N THR A 466 -25.56 9.68 14.97
CA THR A 466 -25.51 8.81 16.16
C THR A 466 -24.08 8.73 16.73
N ILE A 467 -23.27 7.81 16.21
CA ILE A 467 -21.92 7.49 16.68
C ILE A 467 -20.97 8.66 16.37
N GLY A 468 -21.01 9.20 15.16
CA GLY A 468 -20.11 10.24 14.71
C GLY A 468 -20.22 11.54 15.52
N LYS A 469 -21.44 11.97 15.88
CA LYS A 469 -21.69 13.18 16.68
C LYS A 469 -21.09 13.05 18.06
N ALA A 470 -21.16 11.85 18.67
CA ALA A 470 -20.59 11.58 19.98
C ALA A 470 -19.06 11.77 20.03
N PHE A 471 -18.38 11.71 18.88
CA PHE A 471 -16.91 11.74 18.77
C PHE A 471 -16.37 12.84 17.84
N GLY A 472 -17.20 13.84 17.55
CA GLY A 472 -16.75 15.03 16.84
C GLY A 472 -16.72 14.91 15.31
N MET A 473 -17.24 13.84 14.70
CA MET A 473 -17.40 13.74 13.24
C MET A 473 -18.52 14.65 12.73
N ASP A 474 -18.41 15.02 11.46
CA ASP A 474 -19.35 15.83 10.69
C ASP A 474 -19.74 15.07 9.40
N ILE A 475 -20.91 15.36 8.83
CA ILE A 475 -21.39 14.78 7.57
C ILE A 475 -20.40 14.97 6.42
N SER A 476 -19.72 16.11 6.38
CA SER A 476 -18.66 16.42 5.42
C SER A 476 -17.48 15.42 5.48
N ASN A 477 -17.30 14.71 6.59
CA ASN A 477 -16.27 13.68 6.72
C ASN A 477 -16.61 12.37 5.98
N LEU A 478 -17.85 12.19 5.52
CA LEU A 478 -18.27 11.04 4.72
C LEU A 478 -18.18 11.29 3.22
N ILE A 479 -18.02 12.54 2.82
CA ILE A 479 -17.81 12.92 1.43
C ILE A 479 -16.30 12.80 1.16
N PRO A 480 -15.87 11.87 0.30
CA PRO A 480 -14.45 11.73 0.00
C PRO A 480 -13.93 13.00 -0.67
N SER A 481 -12.88 13.58 -0.09
CA SER A 481 -12.25 14.81 -0.58
C SER A 481 -10.73 14.69 -0.52
N PHE A 482 -10.07 15.19 -1.56
CA PHE A 482 -8.61 15.29 -1.60
C PHE A 482 -8.15 16.43 -0.70
N ARG A 483 -7.06 16.19 0.03
CA ARG A 483 -6.38 17.23 0.81
C ARG A 483 -5.08 17.61 0.12
N PHE A 484 -5.02 18.81 -0.45
CA PHE A 484 -3.81 19.30 -1.07
C PHE A 484 -2.96 20.07 -0.05
N GLY A 485 -1.63 19.89 -0.11
CA GLY A 485 -0.68 20.48 0.82
C GLY A 485 0.46 19.52 1.18
N THR A 486 1.37 19.97 2.06
CA THR A 486 2.50 19.13 2.52
C THR A 486 1.97 17.91 3.26
N PRO A 487 2.24 16.67 2.78
CA PRO A 487 1.79 15.47 3.45
C PRO A 487 2.47 15.36 4.82
N PRO A 488 1.83 14.72 5.81
CA PRO A 488 2.37 14.63 7.17
C PRO A 488 3.83 14.12 7.25
N SER A 489 4.19 13.16 6.40
CA SER A 489 5.53 12.59 6.32
C SER A 489 6.60 13.54 5.80
N LEU A 490 6.22 14.60 5.09
CA LEU A 490 7.15 15.63 4.61
C LEU A 490 7.07 16.93 5.43
N LYS A 491 6.22 17.01 6.45
CA LYS A 491 6.09 18.22 7.27
C LYS A 491 7.40 18.59 7.96
N LEU A 492 8.05 17.63 8.64
CA LEU A 492 9.31 17.90 9.32
C LEU A 492 10.41 18.42 8.37
N PRO A 493 10.76 17.71 7.28
CA PRO A 493 11.77 18.25 6.36
C PRO A 493 11.35 19.58 5.75
N THR A 494 10.07 19.77 5.43
CA THR A 494 9.57 21.07 4.92
C THR A 494 9.73 22.20 5.93
N GLU A 495 9.40 21.99 7.20
CA GLU A 495 9.53 23.03 8.23
C GLU A 495 11.00 23.31 8.57
N ILE A 496 11.89 22.31 8.52
CA ILE A 496 13.34 22.52 8.62
C ILE A 496 13.83 23.38 7.46
N THR A 497 13.47 23.05 6.22
CA THR A 497 13.83 23.83 5.03
C THR A 497 13.31 25.27 5.13
N LYS A 498 12.07 25.47 5.55
CA LYS A 498 11.51 26.83 5.77
C LYS A 498 12.27 27.60 6.83
N ALA A 499 12.66 26.94 7.93
CA ALA A 499 13.44 27.58 8.99
C ALA A 499 14.83 28.01 8.51
N VAL A 500 15.51 27.18 7.71
CA VAL A 500 16.83 27.48 7.13
C VAL A 500 16.74 28.58 6.07
N LEU A 501 15.75 28.52 5.17
CA LEU A 501 15.58 29.47 4.07
C LEU A 501 14.83 30.76 4.47
N ASN A 502 14.53 30.95 5.77
CA ASN A 502 13.78 32.10 6.29
C ASN A 502 12.47 32.36 5.54
N VAL A 503 11.78 31.30 5.12
CA VAL A 503 10.53 31.42 4.37
C VAL A 503 9.47 32.09 5.26
N PRO A 504 8.80 33.17 4.79
CA PRO A 504 7.75 33.81 5.55
C PRO A 504 6.57 32.87 5.78
N ASP A 505 5.72 33.21 6.76
CA ASP A 505 4.52 32.41 7.00
C ASP A 505 3.52 32.50 5.83
N LYS A 506 2.40 31.76 5.96
CA LYS A 506 1.33 31.76 4.95
C LYS A 506 0.64 33.12 4.73
N TYR A 507 0.98 34.14 5.52
CA TYR A 507 0.49 35.52 5.41
C TYR A 507 1.60 36.49 5.01
N GLY A 508 2.78 35.99 4.59
CA GLY A 508 3.91 36.80 4.18
C GLY A 508 4.68 37.44 5.34
N GLN A 509 4.40 37.05 6.59
CA GLN A 509 5.04 37.64 7.76
C GLN A 509 6.35 36.92 8.10
N PRO A 510 7.40 37.65 8.54
CA PRO A 510 8.64 37.04 8.98
C PRO A 510 8.39 36.19 10.22
N VAL A 511 8.97 34.99 10.24
CA VAL A 511 8.85 34.04 11.35
C VAL A 511 10.06 34.18 12.26
N ASP A 512 9.84 34.44 13.55
CA ASP A 512 10.93 34.52 14.53
C ASP A 512 11.56 33.15 14.84
N LEU A 513 12.71 33.13 15.51
CA LEU A 513 13.44 31.90 15.83
C LEU A 513 12.63 30.95 16.74
N LYS A 514 11.87 31.50 17.69
CA LYS A 514 11.06 30.72 18.64
C LYS A 514 9.94 29.99 17.91
N GLN A 515 9.27 30.67 16.98
CA GLN A 515 8.20 30.14 16.16
C GLN A 515 8.74 29.13 15.14
N LYS A 516 9.93 29.36 14.56
CA LYS A 516 10.62 28.36 13.71
C LYS A 516 10.89 27.07 14.48
N ILE A 517 11.50 27.15 15.67
CA ILE A 517 11.77 25.99 16.52
C ILE A 517 10.45 25.30 16.91
N SER A 518 9.44 26.07 17.31
CA SER A 518 8.12 25.52 17.65
C SER A 518 7.47 24.78 16.48
N ASN A 519 7.56 25.31 15.25
CA ASN A 519 7.00 24.66 14.06
C ASN A 519 7.73 23.34 13.75
N VAL A 520 9.07 23.32 13.88
CA VAL A 520 9.88 22.11 13.72
C VAL A 520 9.50 21.07 14.76
N LEU A 521 9.45 21.42 16.04
CA LEU A 521 9.05 20.51 17.11
C LEU A 521 7.63 19.97 16.92
N ASP A 522 6.68 20.84 16.55
CA ASP A 522 5.30 20.45 16.30
C ASP A 522 5.15 19.50 15.10
N SER A 523 5.98 19.66 14.07
CA SER A 523 6.02 18.76 12.92
C SER A 523 6.63 17.40 13.25
N ALA A 524 7.58 17.33 14.20
CA ALA A 524 8.20 16.10 14.66
C ALA A 524 7.25 15.19 15.46
N VAL A 525 6.22 15.75 16.10
CA VAL A 525 5.19 14.99 16.84
C VAL A 525 4.55 13.90 15.97
N GLY A 526 4.38 14.17 14.67
CA GLY A 526 3.81 13.20 13.72
C GLY A 526 4.70 11.97 13.49
N LEU A 527 5.99 12.04 13.79
CA LEU A 527 6.96 10.95 13.62
C LEU A 527 7.19 10.16 14.92
N ILE A 528 6.72 10.65 16.07
CA ILE A 528 6.82 9.94 17.35
C ILE A 528 5.65 8.95 17.43
N PRO A 529 5.86 7.64 17.71
CA PRO A 529 4.76 6.69 17.89
C PRO A 529 3.71 7.19 18.87
N THR A 530 2.43 7.17 18.49
CA THR A 530 1.30 7.71 19.27
C THR A 530 1.40 9.22 19.57
N GLY A 531 2.40 9.94 19.06
CA GLY A 531 2.68 11.34 19.40
C GLY A 531 1.49 12.27 19.12
N THR A 532 0.79 12.08 18.01
CA THR A 532 -0.42 12.87 17.69
C THR A 532 -1.53 12.63 18.70
N GLN A 533 -1.72 11.38 19.15
CA GLN A 533 -2.74 11.05 20.12
C GLN A 533 -2.36 11.54 21.52
N ILE A 534 -1.11 11.39 21.96
CA ILE A 534 -0.62 11.94 23.24
C ILE A 534 -0.82 13.46 23.28
N LYS A 535 -0.36 14.19 22.25
CA LYS A 535 -0.54 15.65 22.16
C LYS A 535 -2.03 16.03 22.25
N LYS A 536 -2.89 15.31 21.51
CA LYS A 536 -4.34 15.54 21.50
C LYS A 536 -4.95 15.31 22.89
N SER A 537 -4.61 14.23 23.56
CA SER A 537 -5.10 13.88 24.89
C SER A 537 -4.64 14.87 25.96
N LEU A 538 -3.36 15.24 25.97
CA LEU A 538 -2.82 16.23 26.92
C LEU A 538 -3.46 17.60 26.74
N GLN A 539 -3.62 18.06 25.48
CA GLN A 539 -4.28 19.33 25.20
C GLN A 539 -5.76 19.30 25.59
N GLY A 540 -6.44 18.18 25.36
CA GLY A 540 -7.82 17.99 25.75
C GLY A 540 -8.02 18.00 27.27
N LEU A 541 -7.21 17.23 28.00
CA LEU A 541 -7.22 17.18 29.47
C LEU A 541 -6.88 18.54 30.08
N LYS A 542 -5.88 19.23 29.53
CA LYS A 542 -5.53 20.59 29.96
C LYS A 542 -6.71 21.56 29.80
N ALA A 543 -7.34 21.57 28.62
CA ALA A 543 -8.48 22.45 28.37
C ALA A 543 -9.68 22.11 29.27
N PHE A 544 -9.94 20.81 29.50
CA PHE A 544 -10.99 20.35 30.41
C PHE A 544 -10.73 20.76 31.86
N ASN A 545 -9.50 20.56 32.37
CA ASN A 545 -9.12 20.95 33.73
C ASN A 545 -9.23 22.46 33.94
N GLN A 546 -8.84 23.25 32.93
CA GLN A 546 -8.98 24.70 32.92
C GLN A 546 -10.44 25.18 32.76
N GLY A 547 -11.36 24.29 32.36
CA GLY A 547 -12.77 24.62 32.09
C GLY A 547 -12.97 25.53 30.87
N LYS A 548 -11.94 25.74 30.04
CA LYS A 548 -11.99 26.62 28.86
C LYS A 548 -10.88 26.31 27.85
N ASP A 549 -11.12 26.61 26.57
CA ASP A 549 -10.07 26.71 25.56
C ASP A 549 -9.60 28.17 25.42
N VAL A 550 -8.29 28.39 25.33
CA VAL A 550 -7.68 29.71 25.19
C VAL A 550 -6.80 29.81 23.95
N THR A 551 -6.75 30.99 23.33
CA THR A 551 -5.81 31.32 22.25
C THR A 551 -4.37 31.39 22.79
N ALA A 552 -3.39 31.44 21.89
CA ALA A 552 -1.99 31.72 22.25
C ALA A 552 -1.84 33.07 22.98
N THR A 553 -2.74 34.02 22.73
CA THR A 553 -2.83 35.33 23.38
C THR A 553 -3.66 35.34 24.67
N GLY A 554 -4.08 34.18 25.17
CA GLY A 554 -4.83 34.05 26.43
C GLY A 554 -6.33 34.35 26.34
N LYS A 555 -6.87 34.68 25.16
CA LYS A 555 -8.30 34.94 24.97
C LYS A 555 -9.09 33.63 25.00
N THR A 556 -10.14 33.56 25.81
CA THR A 556 -11.06 32.42 25.83
C THR A 556 -11.77 32.29 24.50
N ARG A 557 -11.72 31.10 23.89
CA ARG A 557 -12.52 30.76 22.70
C ARG A 557 -13.89 30.26 23.12
N PHE A 558 -13.94 29.25 23.98
CA PHE A 558 -15.17 28.68 24.52
C PHE A 558 -14.94 28.06 25.89
N THR A 559 -15.99 28.00 26.69
CA THR A 559 -15.98 27.33 28.00
C THR A 559 -16.27 25.83 27.84
N ILE A 560 -15.75 25.03 28.75
CA ILE A 560 -15.86 23.57 28.73
C ILE A 560 -16.52 23.13 30.04
N PRO A 561 -17.81 22.74 30.01
CA PRO A 561 -18.48 22.17 31.18
C PRO A 561 -17.78 20.91 31.69
N LYS A 562 -17.59 20.81 33.01
CA LYS A 562 -16.93 19.68 33.68
C LYS A 562 -17.86 18.46 33.82
N THR A 563 -18.23 17.86 32.70
CA THR A 563 -19.05 16.64 32.68
C THR A 563 -18.21 15.40 32.34
N PRO A 564 -18.59 14.19 32.80
CA PRO A 564 -17.90 12.95 32.44
C PRO A 564 -17.80 12.74 30.92
N SER A 565 -18.85 13.12 30.17
CA SER A 565 -18.87 13.04 28.70
C SER A 565 -17.84 13.98 28.07
N ASN A 566 -17.69 15.20 28.57
CA ASN A 566 -16.68 16.14 28.08
C ASN A 566 -15.26 15.72 28.46
N LEU A 567 -15.06 15.13 29.64
CA LEU A 567 -13.78 14.52 30.03
C LEU A 567 -13.38 13.42 29.05
N LEU A 568 -14.29 12.50 28.75
CA LEU A 568 -14.04 11.41 27.81
C LEU A 568 -13.77 11.93 26.38
N ARG A 569 -14.60 12.86 25.89
CA ARG A 569 -14.44 13.45 24.55
C ARG A 569 -13.14 14.21 24.41
N SER A 570 -12.84 15.10 25.35
CA SER A 570 -11.61 15.90 25.32
C SER A 570 -10.36 15.03 25.45
N SER A 571 -10.34 14.03 26.33
CA SER A 571 -9.19 13.14 26.53
C SER A 571 -8.94 12.21 25.34
N LEU A 572 -9.97 11.62 24.74
CA LEU A 572 -9.79 10.64 23.66
C LEU A 572 -9.77 11.28 22.26
N PHE A 573 -10.56 12.32 22.03
CA PHE A 573 -10.78 12.92 20.71
C PHE A 573 -10.31 14.37 20.63
N GLY A 574 -9.74 14.89 21.71
CA GLY A 574 -9.18 16.23 21.78
C GLY A 574 -10.26 17.30 22.01
N LYS A 575 -9.80 18.49 22.40
CA LYS A 575 -10.68 19.64 22.67
C LYS A 575 -11.58 20.06 21.50
N SER A 576 -11.17 19.80 20.25
CA SER A 576 -11.96 20.13 19.06
C SER A 576 -13.18 19.22 18.85
N SER A 577 -13.25 18.08 19.54
CA SER A 577 -14.40 17.17 19.48
C SER A 577 -15.58 17.63 20.34
N LEU A 578 -15.36 18.61 21.22
CA LEU A 578 -16.36 19.11 22.16
C LEU A 578 -17.48 19.87 21.42
N PRO A 579 -18.75 19.75 21.86
CA PRO A 579 -19.87 20.49 21.26
C PRO A 579 -19.64 22.00 21.20
N GLN A 580 -19.06 22.56 22.27
CA GLN A 580 -18.75 23.98 22.40
C GLN A 580 -17.70 24.44 21.38
N ALA A 581 -16.74 23.57 21.07
CA ALA A 581 -15.77 23.85 20.02
C ALA A 581 -16.44 23.91 18.65
N LYS A 582 -17.32 22.95 18.34
CA LYS A 582 -18.06 22.92 17.06
C LYS A 582 -18.94 24.15 16.89
N GLU A 583 -19.68 24.51 17.93
CA GLU A 583 -20.53 25.71 17.94
C GLU A 583 -19.70 26.97 17.68
N TYR A 584 -18.61 27.15 18.44
CA TYR A 584 -17.69 28.26 18.26
C TYR A 584 -17.19 28.38 16.82
N TYR A 585 -16.67 27.29 16.24
CA TYR A 585 -16.12 27.31 14.88
C TYR A 585 -17.18 27.43 13.79
N SER A 586 -18.40 26.93 14.02
CA SER A 586 -19.52 27.09 13.08
C SER A 586 -20.05 28.53 12.99
N ASN A 587 -19.83 29.31 14.05
CA ASN A 587 -20.21 30.72 14.16
C ASN A 587 -19.02 31.68 13.88
N PHE A 588 -17.81 31.13 13.77
CA PHE A 588 -16.60 31.91 13.53
C PHE A 588 -16.63 32.53 12.12
N GLY A 589 -16.66 33.87 12.06
CA GLY A 589 -16.69 34.62 10.79
C GLY A 589 -18.08 34.87 10.20
N LYS A 590 -19.16 34.36 10.80
CA LYS A 590 -20.51 34.82 10.48
C LYS A 590 -20.70 36.19 11.13
N LYS A 591 -20.84 37.26 10.32
CA LYS A 591 -21.28 38.57 10.86
C LYS A 591 -22.55 38.30 11.67
N LYS A 592 -22.61 38.77 12.92
CA LYS A 592 -23.89 38.88 13.63
C LYS A 592 -24.81 39.67 12.70
N SER A 593 -25.81 39.03 12.08
CA SER A 593 -26.84 39.80 11.40
C SER A 593 -27.45 40.67 12.48
N ASN A 594 -27.47 41.98 12.27
CA ASN A 594 -28.18 42.91 13.13
C ASN A 594 -29.57 42.34 13.41
N THR A 595 -29.79 41.88 14.64
CA THR A 595 -31.13 41.88 15.22
C THR A 595 -31.55 43.34 15.20
N ASN A 596 -32.32 43.71 14.19
CA ASN A 596 -32.95 45.01 14.10
C ASN A 596 -33.89 45.13 15.32
N PRO A 597 -33.67 46.06 16.27
CA PRO A 597 -34.50 46.18 17.46
C PRO A 597 -35.95 46.62 17.15
N PHE A 598 -36.27 46.91 15.90
CA PHE A 598 -37.56 47.46 15.46
C PHE A 598 -38.58 46.43 14.95
N LEU A 599 -38.32 45.13 15.12
CA LEU A 599 -39.35 44.10 14.92
C LEU A 599 -39.47 43.27 16.20
N LYS A 600 -40.25 43.80 17.13
CA LYS A 600 -40.88 43.06 18.23
C LYS A 600 -42.38 43.07 18.00
#